data_AF-A0A4U9HRF7-F1
#
_entry.id   AF-A0A4U9HRF7-F1
#
_cell.length_a   1.000
_cell.length_b   1.000
_cell.length_c   1.000
_cell.angle_alpha   90.00
_cell.angle_beta   90.00
_cell.angle_gamma   90.00
#
_symmetry.space_group_name_H-M   'P 1'
#
loop_
_entity.id
_entity.type
_entity.pdbx_description
1 polymer ?
#
loop_
_entity_poly.entity_id
_entity_poly.type
_entity_poly.pdbx_seq_one_letter_code
_entity_poly.pdbx_strand_id
1 'polypeptide(L)' 'MKLIAIKPIYFEGSVLTEGTEFETLEQHGRDLLASGYAQEPGEKNPDPDKDQKPKGNGKAK' A
#
# COMPACT_ATOMS: atom_id res chain seq x y z
N MET A 1 -1.36 3.33 -10.04
CA MET A 1 -1.43 3.00 -8.61
C MET A 1 -0.50 3.94 -7.87
N LYS A 2 -1.07 4.76 -6.98
CA LYS A 2 -0.29 5.66 -6.14
C LYS A 2 0.24 4.87 -4.96
N LEU A 3 1.53 4.97 -4.68
CA LEU A 3 2.22 4.26 -3.62
C LEU A 3 3.20 5.20 -2.90
N ILE A 4 3.49 4.91 -1.64
CA ILE A 4 4.56 5.51 -0.84
C ILE A 4 5.71 4.51 -0.80
N ALA A 5 6.90 4.95 -1.19
CA ALA A 5 8.10 4.13 -1.08
C ALA A 5 8.42 3.90 0.41
N ILE A 6 8.51 2.64 0.84
CA ILE A 6 9.02 2.28 2.18
C ILE A 6 10.53 2.13 2.15
N LYS A 7 11.11 1.78 1.00
CA LYS A 7 12.56 1.62 0.79
C LYS A 7 13.01 2.49 -0.37
N PRO A 8 14.32 2.77 -0.52
CA PRO A 8 14.82 3.45 -1.71
C PRO A 8 14.52 2.62 -2.97
N ILE A 9 13.66 3.14 -3.85
CA ILE A 9 13.29 2.51 -5.12
C ILE A 9 13.85 3.35 -6.26
N TYR A 10 14.56 2.72 -7.19
CA TYR A 10 14.93 3.39 -8.43
C TYR A 10 13.76 3.38 -9.41
N PHE A 11 13.24 4.56 -9.72
CA PHE A 11 12.07 4.74 -10.58
C PHE A 11 12.30 5.90 -11.55
N GLU A 12 12.11 5.64 -12.85
CA GLU A 12 12.26 6.63 -13.94
C GLU A 12 13.54 7.49 -13.89
N GLY A 13 14.68 6.88 -13.57
CA GLY A 13 15.96 7.60 -13.55
C GLY A 13 16.26 8.31 -12.23
N SER A 14 15.35 8.25 -11.25
CA SER A 14 15.48 8.88 -9.94
C SER A 14 15.34 7.85 -8.82
N VAL A 15 16.04 8.09 -7.71
CA VAL A 15 15.86 7.27 -6.49
C VAL A 15 14.76 7.90 -5.66
N LEU A 16 13.62 7.21 -5.57
CA LEU A 16 12.55 7.53 -4.65
C LEU A 16 12.98 7.09 -3.25
N THR A 17 13.12 8.04 -2.33
CA THR A 17 13.48 7.76 -0.94
C THR A 17 12.28 7.29 -0.14
N GLU A 18 12.52 6.71 1.03
CA GLU A 18 11.48 6.29 1.96
C GLU A 18 10.54 7.47 2.30
N GLY A 19 9.23 7.23 2.28
CA GLY A 19 8.19 8.26 2.44
C GLY A 19 7.84 9.03 1.17
N THR A 20 8.50 8.77 0.03
CA THR A 20 8.19 9.45 -1.23
C THR A 20 6.95 8.86 -1.87
N GLU A 21 5.95 9.69 -2.13
CA GLU A 21 4.77 9.32 -2.91
C GLU A 21 5.11 9.33 -4.41
N PHE A 22 4.75 8.25 -5.09
CA PHE A 22 4.93 8.11 -6.53
C PHE A 22 3.75 7.37 -7.15
N GLU A 23 3.51 7.61 -8.42
CA GLU A 23 2.49 6.91 -9.19
C GLU A 23 3.16 5.94 -10.14
N THR A 24 2.74 4.68 -10.10
CA THR A 24 3.27 3.64 -10.98
C THR A 24 2.15 2.80 -11.61
N LEU A 25 2.49 1.88 -12.51
CA LEU A 25 1.54 0.96 -13.12
C LEU A 25 1.00 -0.02 -12.07
N GLU A 26 -0.25 -0.47 -12.23
CA GLU A 26 -0.88 -1.37 -11.25
C GLU A 26 -0.11 -2.69 -11.06
N GLN A 27 0.40 -3.28 -12.14
CA GLN A 27 1.20 -4.50 -12.07
C GLN A 27 2.51 -4.31 -11.31
N HIS A 28 3.20 -3.19 -11.53
CA HIS A 28 4.43 -2.87 -10.81
C HIS A 28 4.16 -2.51 -9.35
N GLY A 29 3.08 -1.76 -9.10
CA GLY A 29 2.67 -1.40 -7.75
C GLY A 29 2.37 -2.62 -6.88
N ARG A 30 1.67 -3.63 -7.41
CA ARG A 30 1.42 -4.90 -6.71
C ARG A 30 2.70 -5.65 -6.39
N ASP A 31 3.69 -5.64 -7.28
CA ASP A 31 4.99 -6.27 -7.06
C ASP A 31 5.77 -5.57 -5.94
N LEU A 32 5.75 -4.23 -5.92
CA LEU A 32 6.36 -3.42 -4.88
C LEU A 32 5.68 -3.59 -3.51
N LEU A 33 4.35 -3.71 -3.49
CA LEU A 33 3.58 -4.03 -2.29
C LEU A 33 3.92 -5.43 -1.76
N ALA A 34 3.90 -6.44 -2.63
CA ALA A 34 4.22 -7.83 -2.27
C ALA A 34 5.67 -7.99 -1.79
N SER A 35 6.59 -7.23 -2.39
CA SER A 35 8.01 -7.22 -2.02
C SER A 35 8.30 -6.34 -0.78
N GLY A 36 7.32 -5.58 -0.28
CA GLY A 36 7.48 -4.69 0.86
C GLY A 36 8.43 -3.51 0.61
N TYR A 37 8.47 -3.03 -0.63
CA TYR A 37 9.23 -1.83 -1.01
C TYR A 37 8.35 -0.58 -1.04
N ALA A 38 7.05 -0.72 -1.18
CA ALA A 38 6.09 0.39 -1.18
C ALA A 38 4.80 0.03 -0.44
N GLN A 39 3.98 1.02 -0.10
CA GLN A 39 2.68 0.91 0.57
C GLN A 39 1.65 1.85 -0.07
N GLU A 40 0.35 1.63 0.12
CA GLU A 40 -0.67 2.54 -0.44
C GLU A 40 -0.77 3.86 0.36
N PRO A 41 -0.85 5.05 -0.27
CA PRO A 41 -0.94 6.34 0.42
C PRO A 41 -2.28 6.57 1.13
N GLY A 42 -3.20 5.61 1.03
CA GLY A 42 -4.45 5.53 1.80
C GLY A 42 -4.32 4.70 3.07
N GLU A 43 -3.26 3.90 3.24
CA GLU A 43 -2.92 3.23 4.50
C GLU A 43 -2.23 4.23 5.44
N LYS A 44 -2.98 5.28 5.77
CA LYS A 44 -2.91 5.87 7.09
C LYS A 44 -3.11 4.73 8.10
N ASN A 45 -2.10 4.35 8.85
CA ASN A 45 -2.39 3.94 10.22
C ASN A 45 -2.20 5.19 11.08
N PRO A 46 -3.30 5.88 11.49
CA PRO A 46 -3.52 6.02 12.93
C PRO A 46 -5.01 6.13 13.39
N ASP A 47 -5.37 5.30 14.39
CA ASP A 47 -6.52 5.29 15.32
C ASP A 47 -7.96 4.89 14.83
N PRO A 48 -8.76 4.21 15.69
CA PRO A 48 -9.83 3.28 15.34
C PRO A 48 -11.18 3.98 15.19
N ASP A 49 -11.46 4.57 14.04
CA ASP A 49 -12.83 4.89 13.69
C ASP A 49 -12.96 4.95 12.17
N LYS A 50 -14.05 4.40 11.65
CA LYS A 50 -14.51 4.51 10.25
C LYS A 50 -14.01 3.48 9.24
N ASP A 51 -14.20 2.22 9.57
CA ASP A 51 -15.21 1.46 8.80
C ASP A 51 -15.86 0.39 9.69
N GLN A 52 -16.66 0.90 10.64
CA GLN A 52 -17.73 0.09 11.21
C GLN A 52 -18.71 -0.23 10.09
N LYS A 53 -18.73 -1.46 9.57
CA LYS A 53 -19.99 -2.22 9.60
C LYS A 53 -19.81 -3.73 9.41
N PRO A 54 -20.57 -4.56 10.15
CA PRO A 54 -20.14 -5.90 10.53
C PRO A 54 -21.03 -7.02 9.99
N LYS A 55 -20.63 -8.25 10.34
CA LYS A 55 -21.43 -9.48 10.52
C LYS A 55 -21.80 -10.32 9.30
N GLY A 56 -21.60 -11.63 9.48
CA GLY A 56 -22.28 -12.69 8.72
C GLY A 56 -21.48 -14.01 8.68
N ASN A 57 -21.04 -14.54 9.83
CA ASN A 57 -21.54 -15.80 10.43
C ASN A 57 -21.47 -17.07 9.56
N GLY A 58 -20.82 -18.11 10.12
CA GLY A 58 -21.33 -19.49 10.00
C GLY A 58 -20.37 -20.55 9.48
N LYS A 59 -19.61 -21.17 10.38
CA LYS A 59 -19.05 -22.52 10.20
C LYS A 59 -20.16 -23.57 10.17
N ALA A 60 -19.79 -24.74 9.62
CA ALA A 60 -20.28 -26.08 9.97
C ALA A 60 -21.68 -26.43 9.42
N LYS A 61 -22.00 -27.67 9.05
CA LYS A 61 -21.33 -28.97 8.97
C LYS A 61 -22.27 -29.86 8.15
#